data_AF-A0A740USA6-F1
#
_entry.id   AF-A0A740USA6-F1
#
_cell.length_a   1.000
_cell.length_b   1.000
_cell.length_c   1.000
_cell.angle_alpha   90.00
_cell.angle_beta   90.00
_cell.angle_gamma   90.00
#
_symmetry.space_group_name_H-M   'P 1'
#
loop_
_entity.id
_entity.type
_entity.pdbx_description
1 polymer ?
#
loop_
_entity_poly.entity_id
_entity_poly.type
_entity_poly.pdbx_seq_one_letter_code
_entity_poly.pdbx_strand_id
1 'polypeptide(L)'
;KNGFTNGDPATGRRATDLNSDMWDAVQEEVCTVIEASGIPLSKGEHTQLHAAIGRLIDEQVKTRLEKNQNGADIPNKPLFLQNVGLGETINLAAGALQKDQNGAD
;
A
#
# COMPACT_ATOMS: atom_id res chain seq x y z
N LYS A 1 -17.74 -14.44 20.95
CA LYS A 1 -17.12 -14.96 22.19
C LYS A 1 -17.20 -13.86 23.23
N ASN A 2 -17.68 -14.15 24.44
CA ASN A 2 -17.64 -13.17 25.54
C ASN A 2 -16.16 -13.07 25.96
N GLY A 3 -15.57 -11.88 25.77
CA GLY A 3 -14.16 -11.61 26.05
C GLY A 3 -13.89 -11.39 27.53
N PHE A 4 -12.85 -10.58 27.81
CA PHE A 4 -12.49 -10.16 29.17
C PHE A 4 -13.69 -9.53 29.90
N THR A 5 -13.78 -9.77 31.22
CA THR A 5 -14.82 -9.19 32.06
C THR A 5 -14.21 -8.42 33.23
N ASN A 6 -14.83 -7.30 33.59
CA ASN A 6 -14.43 -6.49 34.77
C ASN A 6 -14.81 -7.15 36.11
N GLY A 7 -15.33 -8.38 36.06
CA GLY A 7 -15.98 -9.04 37.19
C GLY A 7 -17.34 -8.41 37.49
N ASP A 8 -17.92 -8.83 38.60
CA ASP A 8 -19.11 -8.25 39.21
C ASP A 8 -19.00 -8.38 40.73
N PRO A 9 -18.69 -7.27 41.43
CA PRO A 9 -18.57 -7.26 42.89
C PRO A 9 -19.85 -7.65 43.62
N ALA A 10 -21.03 -7.41 43.03
CA ALA A 10 -22.31 -7.70 43.66
C ALA A 10 -22.61 -9.21 43.69
N THR A 11 -22.08 -9.96 42.72
CA THR A 11 -22.22 -11.42 42.63
C THR A 11 -20.95 -12.18 43.03
N GLY A 12 -19.89 -11.47 43.44
CA GLY A 12 -18.61 -12.05 43.82
C GLY A 12 -17.78 -12.58 42.63
N ARG A 13 -18.18 -12.27 41.39
CA ARG A 13 -17.43 -12.67 40.20
C ARG A 13 -16.17 -11.81 40.07
N ARG A 14 -15.00 -12.44 40.03
CA ARG A 14 -13.72 -11.74 39.85
C ARG A 14 -13.55 -11.25 38.40
N ALA A 15 -12.78 -10.18 38.23
CA ALA A 15 -12.33 -9.73 36.92
C ALA A 15 -11.41 -10.77 36.26
N THR A 16 -11.25 -10.67 34.95
CA THR A 16 -10.28 -11.51 34.23
C THR A 16 -8.87 -11.06 34.58
N ASP A 17 -8.11 -11.95 35.22
CA ASP A 17 -6.70 -11.71 35.52
C ASP A 17 -5.90 -11.89 34.22
N LEU A 18 -5.15 -10.84 33.83
CA LEU A 18 -4.30 -10.84 32.64
C LEU A 18 -2.87 -11.21 33.04
N ASN A 19 -2.24 -12.16 32.35
CA ASN A 19 -0.89 -12.65 32.64
C ASN A 19 0.14 -12.22 31.56
N SER A 20 1.42 -12.52 31.81
CA SER A 20 2.52 -12.24 30.86
C SER A 20 2.26 -12.86 29.50
N ASP A 21 1.87 -14.14 29.45
CA ASP A 21 1.67 -14.86 28.19
C ASP A 21 0.69 -14.15 27.26
N MET A 22 -0.34 -13.52 27.84
CA MET A 22 -1.31 -12.74 27.06
C MET A 22 -0.73 -11.43 26.53
N TRP A 23 0.03 -10.70 27.35
CA TRP A 23 0.67 -9.46 26.92
C TRP A 23 1.81 -9.70 25.94
N ASP A 24 2.56 -10.79 26.11
CA ASP A 24 3.60 -11.25 25.19
C ASP A 24 2.99 -11.60 23.84
N ALA A 25 1.83 -12.29 23.81
CA ALA A 25 1.14 -12.58 22.56
C ALA A 25 0.69 -11.30 21.83
N VAL A 26 0.13 -10.32 22.56
CA VAL A 26 -0.24 -9.03 21.96
C VAL A 26 0.99 -8.28 21.44
N GLN A 27 2.09 -8.30 22.19
CA GLN A 27 3.35 -7.70 21.77
C GLN A 27 3.88 -8.36 20.51
N GLU A 28 3.88 -9.69 20.44
CA GLU A 28 4.39 -10.45 19.31
C GLU A 28 3.61 -10.16 18.01
N GLU A 29 2.28 -10.06 18.09
CA GLU A 29 1.45 -9.67 16.94
C GLU A 29 1.79 -8.26 16.43
N VAL A 30 2.00 -7.31 17.36
CA VAL A 30 2.40 -5.94 17.01
C VAL A 30 3.82 -5.91 16.43
N CYS A 31 4.75 -6.64 17.04
CA CYS A 31 6.13 -6.75 16.59
C CYS A 31 6.22 -7.38 15.19
N THR A 32 5.46 -8.44 14.94
CA THR A 32 5.37 -9.10 13.63
C THR A 32 4.98 -8.12 12.53
N VAL A 33 3.99 -7.26 12.76
CA VAL A 33 3.59 -6.23 11.77
C VAL A 33 4.71 -5.23 11.52
N ILE A 34 5.42 -4.80 12.57
CA ILE A 34 6.53 -3.85 12.46
C ILE A 34 7.68 -4.44 11.67
N GLU A 35 8.08 -5.66 12.00
CA GLU A 35 9.19 -6.35 11.34
C GLU A 35 8.87 -6.73 9.90
N ALA A 36 7.62 -7.13 9.61
CA ALA A 36 7.15 -7.38 8.25
C ALA A 36 7.25 -6.14 7.34
N SER A 37 7.16 -4.93 7.93
CA SER A 37 7.41 -3.67 7.21
C SER A 37 8.90 -3.33 7.01
N GLY A 38 9.81 -4.16 7.53
CA GLY A 38 11.26 -3.95 7.47
C GLY A 38 11.76 -2.87 8.43
N ILE A 39 11.03 -2.60 9.52
CA ILE A 39 11.44 -1.66 10.57
C ILE A 39 12.00 -2.46 11.75
N PRO A 40 13.22 -2.17 12.25
CA PRO A 40 13.76 -2.84 13.42
C PRO A 40 13.07 -2.36 14.70
N LEU A 41 12.75 -3.28 15.62
CA LEU A 41 12.11 -2.95 16.89
C LEU A 41 13.00 -2.07 17.79
N SER A 42 12.40 -1.10 18.46
CA SER A 42 13.06 -0.21 19.42
C SER A 42 12.17 0.01 20.63
N LYS A 43 12.63 -0.42 21.80
CA LYS A 43 11.88 -0.33 23.06
C LYS A 43 11.50 1.09 23.47
N GLY A 44 12.24 2.10 23.01
CA GLY A 44 11.95 3.52 23.29
C GLY A 44 10.98 4.16 22.31
N GLU A 45 10.64 3.48 21.20
CA GLU A 45 9.84 4.04 20.12
C GLU A 45 8.41 3.51 20.18
N HIS A 46 7.46 4.37 20.49
CA HIS A 46 6.05 3.99 20.63
C HIS A 46 5.21 4.32 19.39
N THR A 47 5.86 4.62 18.27
CA THR A 47 5.22 4.99 17.00
C THR A 47 5.49 3.98 15.88
N GLN A 48 6.20 2.88 16.18
CA GLN A 48 6.66 1.94 15.16
C GLN A 48 5.52 1.24 14.42
N LEU A 49 4.44 0.86 15.11
CA LEU A 49 3.28 0.25 14.47
C LEU A 49 2.62 1.21 13.45
N HIS A 50 2.52 2.49 13.80
CA HIS A 50 2.00 3.51 12.90
C HIS A 50 2.90 3.66 11.64
N ALA A 51 4.21 3.74 11.84
CA ALA A 51 5.17 3.81 10.72
C ALA A 51 5.12 2.55 9.83
N ALA A 52 4.98 1.37 10.44
CA ALA A 52 4.88 0.10 9.73
C ALA A 52 3.64 0.03 8.84
N ILE A 53 2.47 0.38 9.38
CA ILE A 53 1.21 0.42 8.62
C ILE A 53 1.32 1.40 7.44
N GLY A 54 1.86 2.60 7.68
CA GLY A 54 2.06 3.58 6.60
C GLY A 54 2.95 3.03 5.49
N ARG A 55 4.09 2.43 5.85
CA ARG A 55 5.03 1.85 4.87
C ARG A 55 4.41 0.69 4.08
N LEU A 56 3.68 -0.21 4.74
CA LEU A 56 3.01 -1.34 4.07
C LEU A 56 1.96 -0.86 3.06
N ILE A 57 1.23 0.22 3.39
CA ILE A 57 0.28 0.83 2.46
C ILE A 57 1.01 1.49 1.29
N ASP A 58 2.06 2.26 1.55
CA ASP A 58 2.82 2.94 0.50
C ASP A 58 3.44 1.96 -0.50
N GLU A 59 4.01 0.85 -0.02
CA GLU A 59 4.53 -0.24 -0.86
C GLU A 59 3.44 -0.81 -1.78
N GLN A 60 2.22 -1.01 -1.28
CA GLN A 60 1.11 -1.49 -2.11
C GLN A 60 0.64 -0.43 -3.13
N VAL A 61 0.65 0.86 -2.76
CA VAL A 61 0.19 1.95 -3.65
C VAL A 61 1.18 2.22 -4.77
N LYS A 62 2.50 2.05 -4.55
CA LYS A 62 3.54 2.19 -5.59
C LYS A 62 3.38 1.28 -6.80
N THR A 63 2.55 0.25 -6.71
CA THR A 63 2.23 -0.63 -7.85
C THR A 63 1.24 0.00 -8.84
N ARG A 64 0.66 1.16 -8.52
CA ARG A 64 -0.36 1.85 -9.32
C ARG A 64 0.19 3.13 -9.93
N LEU A 65 -0.43 3.57 -11.03
CA LEU A 65 -0.14 4.88 -11.63
C LEU A 65 -0.77 6.01 -10.81
N GLU A 66 0.00 7.03 -10.50
CA GLU A 66 -0.40 8.24 -9.78
C GLU A 66 -1.07 9.24 -10.72
N LYS A 67 -2.27 9.72 -10.34
CA LYS A 67 -3.07 10.62 -11.18
C LYS A 67 -2.35 11.94 -11.50
N ASN A 68 -1.67 12.52 -10.51
CA ASN A 68 -0.92 13.77 -10.63
C ASN A 68 0.39 13.62 -11.43
N GLN A 69 0.88 12.39 -11.65
CA GLN A 69 2.04 12.13 -12.51
C GLN A 69 1.68 12.12 -14.00
N ASN A 70 0.37 12.07 -14.33
CA ASN A 70 -0.12 12.13 -15.71
C ASN A 70 0.59 11.12 -16.66
N GLY A 71 0.90 9.92 -16.15
CA GLY A 71 1.55 8.85 -16.92
C GLY A 71 3.08 8.96 -17.04
N ALA A 72 3.73 9.95 -16.40
CA ALA A 72 5.19 10.04 -16.35
C ALA A 72 5.82 8.80 -15.68
N ASP A 73 5.12 8.24 -14.72
CA ASP A 73 5.42 7.06 -13.90
C ASP A 73 5.14 5.72 -14.60
N ILE A 74 4.66 5.71 -15.85
CA ILE A 74 4.53 4.47 -16.64
C ILE A 74 5.92 3.86 -16.88
N PRO A 75 6.20 2.62 -16.41
CA PRO A 75 7.53 2.00 -16.50
C PRO A 75 7.95 1.68 -17.94
N ASN A 76 7.00 1.25 -18.79
CA ASN A 76 7.24 0.93 -20.19
C ASN A 76 6.18 1.60 -21.08
N LYS A 77 6.46 2.83 -21.50
CA LYS A 77 5.57 3.64 -22.34
C LYS A 77 5.32 3.01 -23.72
N PRO A 78 6.33 2.45 -24.44
CA PRO A 78 6.07 1.73 -25.69
C PRO A 78 5.06 0.59 -25.55
N LEU A 79 5.22 -0.28 -24.54
CA LEU A 79 4.29 -1.38 -24.29
C LEU A 79 2.90 -0.86 -23.91
N PHE A 80 2.82 0.21 -23.12
CA PHE A 80 1.55 0.85 -22.79
C PHE A 80 0.79 1.29 -24.04
N LEU A 81 1.46 1.98 -24.98
CA LEU A 81 0.89 2.43 -26.25
C LEU A 81 0.39 1.26 -27.12
N GLN A 82 1.13 0.15 -27.12
CA GLN A 82 0.68 -1.09 -27.78
C GLN A 82 -0.59 -1.64 -27.13
N ASN A 83 -0.64 -1.73 -25.79
CA ASN A 83 -1.77 -2.28 -25.06
C ASN A 83 -3.06 -1.43 -25.20
N VAL A 84 -2.94 -0.12 -25.39
CA VAL A 84 -4.09 0.76 -25.67
C VAL A 84 -4.45 0.86 -27.16
N GLY A 85 -3.80 0.07 -28.03
CA GLY A 85 -4.14 -0.01 -29.46
C GLY A 85 -3.65 1.16 -30.31
N LEU A 86 -2.71 1.97 -29.82
CA LEU A 86 -2.20 3.15 -30.55
C LEU A 86 -1.04 2.82 -31.51
N GLY A 87 -0.58 1.57 -31.57
CA GLY A 87 0.55 1.16 -32.39
C GLY A 87 0.37 1.49 -33.89
N GLU A 88 -0.76 1.11 -34.49
CA GLU A 88 -1.03 1.39 -35.91
C GLU A 88 -1.18 2.89 -36.19
N THR A 89 -1.87 3.62 -35.31
CA THR A 89 -2.03 5.08 -35.41
C THR A 89 -0.68 5.80 -35.44
N ILE A 90 0.26 5.38 -34.59
CA ILE A 90 1.62 5.93 -34.57
C ILE A 90 2.34 5.65 -35.89
N ASN A 91 2.25 4.42 -36.41
CA ASN A 91 2.89 4.04 -37.67
C ASN A 91 2.32 4.83 -38.86
N LEU A 92 0.99 4.98 -38.92
CA LEU A 92 0.31 5.78 -39.95
C LEU A 92 0.70 7.26 -39.86
N ALA A 93 0.74 7.83 -38.66
CA ALA A 93 1.15 9.22 -38.44
C ALA A 93 2.62 9.46 -38.83
N ALA A 94 3.52 8.50 -38.53
CA ALA A 94 4.92 8.59 -38.90
C ALA A 94 5.14 8.59 -40.43
N GLY A 95 4.26 7.93 -41.19
CA GLY A 95 4.29 7.90 -42.65
C GLY A 95 3.45 8.99 -43.33
N ALA A 96 2.73 9.82 -42.58
CA ALA A 96 1.85 10.83 -43.15
C ALA A 96 2.65 12.03 -43.68
N LEU A 97 2.29 12.53 -44.87
CA LEU A 97 2.80 13.80 -45.38
C LEU A 97 2.29 14.95 -44.51
N GLN A 98 3.16 15.93 -44.24
CA GLN A 98 2.74 17.17 -43.58
C GLN A 98 1.80 17.96 -44.49
N LYS A 99 0.91 18.77 -43.90
CA LYS A 99 -0.15 19.47 -44.64
C LYS A 99 0.41 20.37 -45.75
N ASP A 100 1.48 21.09 -45.46
CA ASP A 100 2.19 21.96 -46.40
C ASP A 100 2.94 21.21 -47.52
N GLN A 101 3.13 19.90 -47.35
CA GLN A 101 3.80 19.01 -48.31
C GLN A 101 2.82 18.18 -49.14
N ASN A 102 1.52 18.20 -48.83
CA ASN A 102 0.54 17.33 -49.48
C ASN A 102 -0.10 17.92 -50.76
N GLY A 103 0.24 19.17 -51.10
CA GLY A 103 -0.20 19.83 -52.34
C GLY A 103 -1.71 20.05 -52.46
N ALA A 104 -2.46 19.97 -51.36
CA ALA A 104 -3.93 20.04 -51.35
C ALA A 104 -4.50 21.38 -50.82
N ASP A 105 -3.69 22.45 -50.75
CA ASP A 105 -4.13 23.82 -50.44
C ASP A 105 -4.25 24.68 -51.71
#